data_AF-A0A6I1MZN3-F1
#
_entry.id   AF-A0A6I1MZN3-F1
#
_cell.length_a   1.000
_cell.length_b   1.000
_cell.length_c   1.000
_cell.angle_alpha   90.00
_cell.angle_beta   90.00
_cell.angle_gamma   90.00
#
_symmetry.space_group_name_H-M   'P 1'
#
loop_
_entity.id
_entity.type
_entity.pdbx_description
1 polymer ?
#
loop_
_entity_poly.entity_id
_entity_poly.type
_entity_poly.pdbx_seq_one_letter_code
_entity_poly.pdbx_strand_id
1 'polypeptide(L)'
;MEIVFIIAGVLALGVLYSITVASAKPIPGSGMYKISRDGRVLMCAGPKVSAVRPTLYPDGLRVKLRGGNRTGEFYVHELVAEVYLPNPKRYTSVRHKDGNVRNNNIDNLELVAGVPEVEPPLLTREESEHLIQT
;
A
#
# COMPACT_ATOMS: atom_id res chain seq x y z
N MET A 1 15.68 29.85 -34.94
CA MET A 1 15.39 28.39 -35.00
C MET A 1 15.73 27.69 -33.68
N GLU A 2 16.81 28.06 -32.97
CA GLU A 2 17.21 27.43 -31.70
C GLU A 2 16.17 27.50 -30.56
N ILE A 3 15.50 28.63 -30.38
CA ILE A 3 14.51 28.80 -29.28
C ILE A 3 13.32 27.83 -29.44
N VAL A 4 12.91 27.51 -30.67
CA VAL A 4 11.81 26.57 -30.94
C VAL A 4 12.21 25.15 -30.53
N PHE A 5 13.45 24.75 -30.74
CA PHE A 5 13.97 23.45 -30.30
C PHE A 5 14.07 23.35 -28.78
N ILE A 6 14.43 24.44 -28.08
CA ILE A 6 14.45 24.48 -26.62
C ILE A 6 13.03 24.32 -26.06
N ILE A 7 12.06 25.07 -26.59
CA ILE A 7 10.66 24.97 -26.16
C ILE A 7 10.10 23.57 -26.41
N ALA A 8 10.38 23.00 -27.59
CA ALA A 8 9.98 21.63 -27.92
C ALA A 8 10.62 20.60 -26.97
N GLY A 9 11.89 20.78 -26.60
CA GLY A 9 12.59 19.93 -25.63
C GLY A 9 11.99 19.99 -24.23
N VAL A 10 11.66 21.20 -23.73
CA VAL A 10 11.02 21.37 -22.42
C VAL A 10 9.61 20.78 -22.41
N LEU A 11 8.82 20.97 -23.48
CA LEU A 11 7.51 20.35 -23.62
C LEU A 11 7.61 18.82 -23.68
N ALA A 12 8.57 18.27 -24.44
CA ALA A 12 8.79 16.83 -24.52
C ALA A 12 9.20 16.24 -23.17
N LEU A 13 10.08 16.90 -22.41
CA LEU A 13 10.44 16.51 -21.05
C LEU A 13 9.23 16.53 -20.11
N GLY A 14 8.39 17.57 -20.19
CA GLY A 14 7.16 17.67 -19.40
C GLY A 14 6.14 16.57 -19.73
N VAL A 15 5.96 16.27 -21.02
CA VAL A 15 5.09 15.18 -21.48
C VAL A 15 5.65 13.82 -21.05
N LEU A 16 6.96 13.59 -21.21
CA LEU A 16 7.60 12.35 -20.78
C LEU A 16 7.46 12.14 -19.27
N TYR A 17 7.70 13.18 -18.47
CA TYR A 17 7.49 13.15 -17.02
C TYR A 17 6.02 12.86 -16.66
N SER A 18 5.07 13.44 -17.39
CA SER A 18 3.64 13.19 -17.15
C SER A 18 3.24 11.74 -17.42
N ILE A 19 3.74 11.15 -18.52
CA ILE A 19 3.45 9.77 -18.91
C ILE A 19 4.00 8.78 -17.87
N THR A 20 5.21 9.02 -17.35
CA THR A 20 5.84 8.09 -16.39
C THR A 20 5.18 8.10 -15.01
N VAL A 21 4.61 9.22 -14.58
CA VAL A 21 3.98 9.36 -13.26
C VAL A 21 2.55 8.78 -13.22
N ALA A 22 1.85 8.67 -14.36
CA ALA A 22 0.44 8.27 -14.41
C ALA A 22 0.15 6.77 -14.26
N SER A 23 1.11 5.96 -13.80
CA SER A 23 0.98 4.51 -13.75
C SER A 23 0.17 4.04 -12.54
N ALA A 24 -1.16 3.96 -12.67
CA ALA A 24 -2.06 3.35 -11.68
C ALA A 24 -2.43 1.92 -12.09
N LYS A 25 -2.20 0.96 -11.20
CA LYS A 25 -2.50 -0.47 -11.39
C LYS A 25 -3.88 -0.82 -10.79
N PRO A 26 -4.60 -1.81 -11.34
CA PRO A 26 -5.86 -2.27 -10.77
C PRO A 26 -5.65 -2.95 -9.42
N ILE A 27 -6.58 -2.76 -8.50
CA ILE A 27 -6.56 -3.40 -7.18
C ILE A 27 -7.15 -4.82 -7.30
N PRO A 28 -6.43 -5.88 -6.90
CA PRO A 28 -6.93 -7.25 -6.92
C PRO A 28 -8.23 -7.40 -6.13
N GLY A 29 -9.23 -8.05 -6.75
CA GLY A 29 -10.55 -8.27 -6.14
C GLY A 29 -11.55 -7.12 -6.30
N SER A 30 -11.11 -5.95 -6.78
CA SER A 30 -12.00 -4.84 -7.13
C SER A 30 -11.80 -4.42 -8.58
N GLY A 31 -12.77 -4.70 -9.45
CA GLY A 31 -12.66 -4.38 -10.88
C GLY A 31 -12.76 -2.89 -11.22
N MET A 32 -13.18 -2.07 -10.25
CA MET A 32 -13.53 -0.66 -10.47
C MET A 32 -12.52 0.32 -9.86
N TYR A 33 -11.50 -0.16 -9.14
CA TYR A 33 -10.54 0.70 -8.46
C TYR A 33 -9.11 0.43 -8.92
N LYS A 34 -8.34 1.51 -9.02
CA LYS A 34 -6.92 1.50 -9.31
C LYS A 34 -6.17 2.22 -8.20
N ILE A 35 -4.92 1.85 -7.99
CA ILE A 35 -4.04 2.49 -7.01
C ILE A 35 -2.74 2.91 -7.69
N SER A 36 -2.29 4.12 -7.39
CA SER A 36 -1.04 4.69 -7.88
C SER A 36 0.11 4.42 -6.90
N ARG A 37 1.36 4.55 -7.35
CA ARG A 37 2.58 4.29 -6.54
C ARG A 37 2.72 5.19 -5.32
N ASP A 38 2.12 6.38 -5.38
CA ASP A 38 2.08 7.39 -4.33
C ASP A 38 0.96 7.16 -3.29
N GLY A 39 0.16 6.10 -3.46
CA GLY A 39 -0.96 5.80 -2.57
C GLY A 39 -2.27 6.52 -2.90
N ARG A 40 -2.39 7.13 -4.09
CA ARG A 40 -3.69 7.64 -4.57
C ARG A 40 -4.58 6.49 -5.04
N VAL A 41 -5.78 6.40 -4.47
CA VAL A 41 -6.80 5.43 -4.86
C VAL A 41 -7.78 6.11 -5.82
N LEU A 42 -7.95 5.54 -7.01
CA LEU A 42 -8.79 6.05 -8.08
C LEU A 42 -9.94 5.09 -8.32
N MET A 43 -11.16 5.63 -8.40
CA MET A 43 -12.34 4.92 -8.85
C MET A 43 -12.50 5.14 -10.36
N CYS A 44 -12.53 4.05 -11.12
CA CYS A 44 -12.67 3.99 -12.58
C CYS A 44 -13.91 3.17 -13.00
N ALA A 45 -15.03 3.33 -12.29
CA ALA A 45 -16.28 2.60 -12.57
C ALA A 45 -17.08 3.16 -13.76
N GLY A 46 -16.85 4.43 -14.14
CA GLY A 46 -17.63 5.12 -15.14
C GLY A 46 -16.77 6.02 -16.05
N PRO A 47 -17.38 6.93 -16.82
CA PRO A 47 -16.68 7.77 -17.80
C PRO A 47 -15.69 8.76 -17.14
N LYS A 48 -15.85 9.02 -15.84
CA LYS A 48 -14.98 9.89 -15.06
C LYS A 48 -14.16 9.08 -14.06
N VAL A 49 -12.85 9.30 -14.06
CA VAL A 49 -11.96 8.82 -13.00
C VAL A 49 -12.03 9.80 -11.83
N SER A 50 -12.30 9.27 -10.64
CA SER A 50 -12.38 10.09 -9.41
C SER A 50 -11.41 9.58 -8.37
N ALA A 51 -10.67 10.49 -7.72
CA ALA A 51 -9.85 10.13 -6.58
C ALA A 51 -10.75 9.89 -5.35
N VAL A 52 -10.60 8.71 -4.74
CA VAL A 52 -11.29 8.37 -3.50
C VAL A 52 -10.60 9.11 -2.36
N ARG A 53 -11.36 9.88 -1.58
CA ARG A 53 -10.82 10.59 -0.43
C ARG A 53 -10.62 9.60 0.73
N PRO A 54 -9.38 9.39 1.20
CA PRO A 54 -9.13 8.53 2.35
C PRO A 54 -9.52 9.24 3.66
N THR A 55 -9.89 8.44 4.64
CA THR A 55 -10.07 8.87 6.03
C THR A 55 -8.79 8.59 6.81
N LEU A 56 -8.36 9.53 7.63
CA LEU A 56 -7.19 9.37 8.49
C LEU A 56 -7.57 8.72 9.82
N TYR A 57 -6.83 7.67 10.19
CA TYR A 57 -6.85 7.02 11.48
C TYR A 57 -5.46 7.09 12.14
N PRO A 58 -5.35 6.82 13.45
CA PRO A 58 -4.06 6.75 14.13
C PRO A 58 -3.08 5.77 13.47
N ASP A 59 -3.59 4.62 13.01
CA ASP A 59 -2.80 3.57 12.37
C ASP A 59 -2.58 3.81 10.86
N GLY A 60 -3.28 4.80 10.28
CA GLY A 60 -3.02 5.31 8.95
C GLY A 60 -4.24 5.62 8.09
N LEU A 61 -4.00 5.81 6.80
CA LEU A 61 -5.05 6.20 5.85
C LEU A 61 -5.87 4.99 5.40
N ARG A 62 -7.20 5.10 5.52
CA ARG A 62 -8.16 4.06 5.11
C ARG A 62 -9.06 4.56 4.00
N VAL A 63 -9.41 3.66 3.08
CA VAL A 63 -10.37 3.92 1.98
C VAL A 63 -11.49 2.91 2.00
N LYS A 64 -12.69 3.37 1.65
CA LYS A 64 -13.85 2.51 1.43
C LYS A 64 -13.90 2.07 -0.02
N LEU A 65 -13.69 0.78 -0.26
CA LEU A 65 -13.91 0.16 -1.56
C LEU A 65 -15.34 -0.40 -1.58
N ARG A 66 -16.08 -0.10 -2.66
CA ARG A 66 -17.45 -0.56 -2.87
C ARG A 66 -17.54 -1.24 -4.23
N GLY A 67 -17.67 -2.57 -4.23
CA GLY A 67 -18.01 -3.35 -5.42
C GLY A 67 -16.97 -4.39 -5.86
N GLY A 68 -17.43 -5.36 -6.62
CA GLY A 68 -16.71 -6.60 -6.89
C GLY A 68 -16.74 -7.55 -5.70
N ASN A 69 -15.70 -8.38 -5.56
CA ASN A 69 -15.57 -9.37 -4.48
C ASN A 69 -14.92 -8.79 -3.21
N ARG A 70 -14.49 -7.52 -3.25
CA ARG A 70 -13.75 -6.86 -2.16
C ARG A 70 -14.43 -5.55 -1.79
N THR A 71 -15.28 -5.61 -0.76
CA THR A 71 -16.02 -4.45 -0.24
C THR A 71 -15.72 -4.28 1.25
N GLY A 72 -15.40 -3.07 1.67
CA GLY A 72 -14.98 -2.81 3.05
C GLY A 72 -14.05 -1.60 3.19
N GLU A 73 -13.49 -1.44 4.38
CA GLU A 73 -12.46 -0.44 4.69
C GLU A 73 -11.08 -1.10 4.64
N PHE A 74 -10.19 -0.59 3.79
CA PHE A 74 -8.84 -1.10 3.61
C PHE A 74 -7.81 -0.01 3.87
N TYR A 75 -6.63 -0.39 4.37
CA TYR A 75 -5.52 0.55 4.52
C TYR A 75 -4.86 0.84 3.18
N VAL A 76 -4.58 2.12 2.93
CA VAL A 76 -3.95 2.55 1.68
C VAL A 76 -2.56 1.94 1.53
N HIS A 77 -1.76 1.92 2.59
CA HIS A 77 -0.41 1.35 2.55
C HIS A 77 -0.41 -0.16 2.22
N GLU A 78 -1.38 -0.92 2.75
CA GLU A 78 -1.54 -2.34 2.43
C GLU A 78 -1.89 -2.54 0.95
N LEU A 79 -2.83 -1.75 0.43
CA LEU A 79 -3.22 -1.81 -0.98
C LEU A 79 -2.06 -1.46 -1.91
N VAL A 80 -1.23 -0.47 -1.56
CA VAL A 80 -0.03 -0.11 -2.35
C VAL A 80 0.95 -1.27 -2.34
N ALA A 81 1.22 -1.84 -1.16
CA ALA A 81 2.16 -2.94 -1.03
C ALA A 81 1.69 -4.18 -1.79
N GLU A 82 0.41 -4.56 -1.70
CA GLU A 82 -0.16 -5.71 -2.42
C GLU A 82 0.00 -5.59 -3.95
N VAL A 83 -0.11 -4.38 -4.49
CA VAL A 83 -0.12 -4.13 -5.94
C VAL A 83 1.28 -3.90 -6.51
N TYR A 84 2.18 -3.29 -5.75
CA TYR A 84 3.48 -2.88 -6.24
C TYR A 84 4.67 -3.61 -5.62
N LEU A 85 4.56 -4.14 -4.40
CA LEU A 85 5.60 -4.94 -3.77
C LEU A 85 5.28 -6.43 -3.93
N PRO A 86 6.06 -7.19 -4.72
CA PRO A 86 5.89 -8.64 -4.75
C PRO A 86 6.16 -9.22 -3.37
N ASN A 87 5.27 -10.06 -2.87
CA ASN A 87 5.36 -10.68 -1.54
C ASN A 87 5.62 -12.20 -1.64
N PRO A 88 6.82 -12.65 -2.08
CA PRO A 88 7.12 -14.08 -2.20
C PRO A 88 7.19 -14.80 -0.85
N LYS A 89 7.45 -14.06 0.24
CA LYS A 89 7.65 -14.60 1.60
C LYS A 89 6.39 -14.55 2.47
N ARG A 90 5.22 -14.16 1.91
CA ARG A 90 3.94 -14.02 2.62
C ARG A 90 4.03 -13.16 3.89
N TYR A 91 4.77 -12.06 3.82
CA TYR A 91 4.78 -11.03 4.84
C TYR A 91 3.36 -10.53 5.12
N THR A 92 2.98 -10.45 6.40
CA THR A 92 1.62 -10.15 6.84
C THR A 92 1.39 -8.68 7.17
N SER A 93 2.46 -7.88 7.28
CA SER A 93 2.35 -6.48 7.70
C SER A 93 3.23 -5.56 6.87
N VAL A 94 2.79 -4.32 6.74
CA VAL A 94 3.47 -3.24 6.01
C VAL A 94 3.82 -2.14 6.99
N ARG A 95 5.03 -1.59 6.89
CA ARG A 95 5.51 -0.50 7.74
C ARG A 95 5.95 0.71 6.90
N HIS A 96 5.79 1.91 7.45
CA HIS A 96 6.34 3.15 6.92
C HIS A 96 7.74 3.38 7.48
N LYS A 97 8.75 3.56 6.60
CA LYS A 97 10.15 3.78 6.99
C LYS A 97 10.36 5.10 7.73
N ASP A 98 9.62 6.13 7.34
CA ASP A 98 9.66 7.47 7.96
C ASP A 98 8.75 7.61 9.20
N GLY A 99 7.97 6.59 9.54
CA GLY A 99 6.97 6.64 10.62
C GLY A 99 5.76 7.55 10.33
N ASN A 100 5.64 8.13 9.13
CA ASN A 100 4.54 8.99 8.75
C ASN A 100 3.47 8.21 7.98
N VAL A 101 2.36 7.93 8.67
CA VAL A 101 1.22 7.16 8.14
C VAL A 101 0.50 7.82 6.96
N ARG A 102 0.81 9.09 6.64
CA ARG A 102 0.29 9.78 5.45
C ARG A 102 1.14 9.55 4.20
N ASN A 103 2.42 9.19 4.37
CA ASN A 103 3.35 9.00 3.27
C ASN A 103 3.27 7.57 2.72
N ASN A 104 2.22 7.27 1.96
CA ASN A 104 1.99 5.93 1.38
C ASN A 104 2.73 5.70 0.06
N ASN A 105 3.82 6.41 -0.18
CA ASN A 105 4.64 6.18 -1.36
C ASN A 105 5.34 4.82 -1.26
N ILE A 106 5.35 4.05 -2.36
CA ILE A 106 5.97 2.73 -2.45
C ILE A 106 7.39 2.68 -1.85
N ASP A 107 8.21 3.70 -2.11
CA ASP A 107 9.60 3.75 -1.64
C ASP A 107 9.70 3.89 -0.11
N ASN A 108 8.66 4.48 0.51
CA ASN A 108 8.54 4.65 1.95
C ASN A 108 7.91 3.42 2.66
N LEU A 109 7.40 2.45 1.91
CA LEU A 109 6.80 1.26 2.46
C LEU A 109 7.79 0.08 2.47
N GLU A 110 7.73 -0.73 3.51
CA GLU A 110 8.46 -2.00 3.60
C GLU A 110 7.55 -3.13 4.11
N LEU A 111 7.74 -4.31 3.55
CA LEU A 111 7.07 -5.53 4.01
C LEU A 111 7.87 -6.11 5.17
N VAL A 112 7.19 -6.31 6.30
CA VAL A 112 7.77 -6.94 7.48
C VAL A 112 7.12 -8.29 7.71
N ALA A 113 7.93 -9.28 8.10
CA ALA A 113 7.40 -10.52 8.64
C ALA A 113 6.66 -10.18 9.91
N GLY A 114 5.35 -10.45 9.94
CA GLY A 114 4.72 -10.71 11.21
C GLY A 114 5.56 -11.79 11.88
N VAL A 115 5.94 -11.54 13.12
CA VAL A 115 6.62 -12.53 13.95
C VAL A 115 5.81 -13.82 13.78
N PRO A 116 6.35 -14.89 13.17
CA PRO A 116 5.67 -16.18 13.21
C PRO A 116 5.49 -16.46 14.68
N GLU A 117 4.23 -16.65 15.09
CA GLU A 117 3.80 -16.98 16.44
C GLU A 117 4.93 -17.71 17.16
N VAL A 118 5.64 -17.01 18.05
CA VAL A 118 6.67 -17.64 18.87
C VAL A 118 5.85 -18.58 19.73
N GLU A 119 5.91 -19.89 19.44
CA GLU A 119 5.35 -20.91 20.31
C GLU A 119 5.77 -20.50 21.73
N PRO A 120 4.81 -20.28 22.66
CA PRO A 120 5.16 -19.90 24.02
C PRO A 120 6.20 -20.91 24.50
N PRO A 121 7.31 -20.46 25.12
CA PRO A 121 8.40 -21.35 25.50
C PRO A 121 7.77 -22.55 26.20
N LEU A 122 7.95 -23.74 25.61
CA LEU A 122 7.42 -24.97 26.18
C LEU A 122 7.96 -25.03 27.60
N LEU A 123 7.11 -24.72 28.59
CA LEU A 123 7.46 -24.90 29.98
C LEU A 123 7.96 -26.33 30.09
N THR A 124 9.24 -26.50 30.39
CA THR A 124 9.76 -27.84 30.60
C THR A 124 8.96 -28.44 31.74
N ARG A 125 8.75 -29.77 31.72
CA ARG A 125 7.90 -30.45 32.71
C ARG A 125 8.26 -30.04 34.15
N GLU A 126 9.54 -29.75 34.38
CA GLU A 126 10.12 -29.26 35.63
C GLU A 126 9.52 -27.91 36.12
N GLU A 127 9.21 -26.97 35.23
CA GLU A 127 8.61 -25.67 35.59
C GLU A 127 7.11 -25.78 35.90
N SER A 128 6.42 -26.76 35.29
CA SER A 128 5.00 -27.03 35.58
C SER A 128 4.77 -27.74 36.93
N GLU A 129 5.73 -28.55 37.36
CA GLU A 129 5.66 -29.29 38.63
C GLU A 129 5.90 -28.39 39.85
N HIS A 130 6.75 -27.35 39.70
CA HIS A 130 7.03 -26.39 40.78
C HIS A 130 5.85 -25.46 41.12
N LEU A 131 4.88 -25.29 40.21
CA LEU A 131 3.69 -24.45 40.43
C LEU A 131 2.56 -25.17 41.18
N ILE A 132 2.61 -26.50 41.30
CA ILE A 132 1.57 -27.29 41.99
C ILE A 132 1.90 -27.46 43.48
N GLN A 133 3.07 -27.02 43.92
CA GLN A 133 3.60 -27.29 45.26
C GLN A 133 3.75 -26.06 46.15
N THR A 134 3.15 -24.92 45.77
CA THR A 134 2.99 -23.72 46.62
C THR A 134 1.52 -23.53 46.97
#